data_AF-A0A363TXA8-F1
#
_entry.id   AF-A0A363TXA8-F1
#
_cell.length_a   1.000
_cell.length_b   1.000
_cell.length_c   1.000
_cell.angle_alpha   90.00
_cell.angle_beta   90.00
_cell.angle_gamma   90.00
#
_symmetry.space_group_name_H-M   'P 1'
#
loop_
_entity.id
_entity.type
_entity.pdbx_description
1 polymer ?
#
loop_
_entity_poly.entity_id
_entity_poly.type
_entity_poly.pdbx_seq_one_letter_code
_entity_poly.pdbx_strand_id
1 'polypeptide(L)'
;MLARGDTAKTSATSHAYTTILVQAAPGRLSDIERQVAAIGLRGLRGSTTQLRVGVSEKTGLASALASIGEIPGVLSVTLAGASVPEVDS
;
A
#
# COMPACT_ATOMS: atom_id res chain seq x y z
N MET A 1 -7.49 -2.56 48.01
CA MET A 1 -7.35 -2.90 46.57
C MET A 1 -6.96 -1.64 45.83
N LEU A 2 -5.72 -1.57 45.35
CA LEU A 2 -5.23 -0.44 44.56
C LEU A 2 -5.49 -0.74 43.08
N ALA A 3 -6.50 -0.12 42.48
CA ALA A 3 -6.65 -0.08 41.04
C ALA A 3 -5.65 0.96 40.49
N ARG A 4 -4.47 0.50 40.06
CA ARG A 4 -3.53 1.27 39.26
C ARG A 4 -3.55 0.70 37.85
N GLY A 5 -3.76 1.54 36.87
CA GLY A 5 -3.64 1.16 35.47
C GLY A 5 -4.35 2.11 34.52
N ASP A 6 -3.97 3.38 34.55
CA ASP A 6 -3.98 4.19 33.34
C ASP A 6 -3.18 3.44 32.25
N THR A 7 -3.86 2.94 31.23
CA THR A 7 -3.25 2.72 29.91
C THR A 7 -4.17 3.32 28.87
N ALA A 8 -3.98 4.62 28.64
CA ALA A 8 -4.18 5.20 27.33
C ALA A 8 -3.49 4.31 26.28
N LYS A 9 -4.23 3.76 25.32
CA LYS A 9 -3.63 3.39 24.03
C LYS A 9 -4.70 3.29 22.95
N THR A 10 -4.81 4.40 22.23
CA THR A 10 -5.05 4.46 20.79
C THR A 10 -6.36 3.85 20.31
N SER A 11 -7.37 4.70 20.16
CA SER A 11 -8.34 4.54 19.08
C SER A 11 -7.55 4.51 17.77
N ALA A 12 -7.17 3.31 17.33
CA ALA A 12 -6.66 3.07 16.00
C ALA A 12 -7.79 3.43 15.04
N THR A 13 -7.72 4.62 14.44
CA THR A 13 -8.46 4.95 13.22
C THR A 13 -8.03 3.91 12.19
N SER A 14 -8.83 2.85 12.07
CA SER A 14 -8.64 1.76 11.13
C SER A 14 -8.81 2.34 9.72
N HIS A 15 -7.71 2.79 9.12
CA HIS A 15 -7.70 3.19 7.74
C HIS A 15 -7.70 1.91 6.92
N ALA A 16 -8.86 1.54 6.36
CA ALA A 16 -8.93 0.43 5.43
C ALA A 16 -8.07 0.78 4.20
N TYR A 17 -6.96 0.05 4.03
CA TYR A 17 -6.13 0.14 2.84
C TYR A 17 -6.40 -1.08 1.96
N THR A 18 -6.71 -0.84 0.69
CA THR A 18 -6.70 -1.90 -0.32
C THR A 18 -5.27 -2.10 -0.78
N THR A 19 -4.79 -3.34 -0.73
CA THR A 19 -3.44 -3.66 -1.20
C THR A 19 -3.48 -4.03 -2.67
N ILE A 20 -2.64 -3.37 -3.47
CA ILE A 20 -2.42 -3.68 -4.88
C ILE A 20 -1.04 -4.30 -5.03
N LEU A 21 -0.94 -5.38 -5.80
CA LEU A 21 0.30 -5.97 -6.26
C LEU A 21 0.62 -5.43 -7.66
N VAL A 22 1.78 -4.84 -7.80
CA VAL A 22 2.31 -4.30 -9.05
C VAL A 22 3.51 -5.13 -9.46
N GLN A 23 3.40 -5.78 -10.61
CA GLN A 23 4.52 -6.53 -11.18
C GLN A 23 5.32 -5.61 -12.09
N ALA A 24 6.60 -5.44 -11.76
CA ALA A 24 7.55 -4.61 -12.47
C ALA A 24 8.40 -5.43 -13.43
N ALA A 25 8.77 -4.85 -14.56
CA ALA A 25 9.83 -5.36 -15.41
C ALA A 25 11.17 -5.40 -14.64
N PRO A 26 12.05 -6.37 -14.92
CA PRO A 26 13.35 -6.49 -14.26
C PRO A 26 14.14 -5.18 -14.31
N GLY A 27 14.66 -4.74 -13.16
CA GLY A 27 15.44 -3.50 -13.04
C GLY A 27 14.63 -2.19 -13.02
N ARG A 28 13.28 -2.25 -13.16
CA ARG A 28 12.41 -1.06 -13.17
C ARG A 28 11.73 -0.77 -11.83
N LEU A 29 11.84 -1.67 -10.85
CA LEU A 29 11.10 -1.57 -9.58
C LEU A 29 11.33 -0.26 -8.83
N SER A 30 12.59 0.19 -8.68
CA SER A 30 12.91 1.43 -7.97
C SER A 30 12.36 2.67 -8.70
N ASP A 31 12.25 2.61 -10.02
CA ASP A 31 11.66 3.70 -10.80
C ASP A 31 10.15 3.75 -10.63
N ILE A 32 9.49 2.59 -10.69
CA ILE A 32 8.06 2.44 -10.43
C ILE A 32 7.72 2.87 -9.01
N GLU A 33 8.53 2.50 -8.01
CA GLU A 33 8.35 2.91 -6.61
C GLU A 33 8.36 4.44 -6.45
N ARG A 34 9.28 5.14 -7.15
CA ARG A 34 9.31 6.62 -7.16
C ARG A 34 8.09 7.22 -7.83
N GLN A 35 7.64 6.66 -8.95
CA GLN A 35 6.45 7.15 -9.65
C GLN A 35 5.16 6.90 -8.85
N VAL A 36 5.05 5.75 -8.17
CA VAL A 36 3.96 5.44 -7.24
C VAL A 36 3.94 6.43 -6.06
N ALA A 37 5.12 6.79 -5.51
CA ALA A 37 5.21 7.81 -4.48
C ALA A 37 4.81 9.20 -5.00
N ALA A 38 5.15 9.53 -6.25
CA ALA A 38 4.81 10.82 -6.86
C ALA A 38 3.29 11.02 -7.06
N ILE A 39 2.53 9.94 -7.25
CA ILE A 39 1.05 9.97 -7.30
C ILE A 39 0.40 9.90 -5.92
N GLY A 40 1.18 10.02 -4.84
CA GLY A 40 0.68 10.05 -3.47
C GLY A 40 0.33 8.69 -2.87
N LEU A 41 0.75 7.60 -3.52
CA LEU A 41 0.55 6.24 -3.02
C LEU A 41 1.81 5.73 -2.32
N ARG A 42 1.63 4.92 -1.28
CA ARG A 42 2.77 4.34 -0.56
C ARG A 42 3.04 2.92 -1.04
N GLY A 43 4.20 2.75 -1.67
CA GLY A 43 4.75 1.44 -2.01
C GLY A 43 5.38 0.77 -0.78
N LEU A 44 5.03 -0.50 -0.56
CA LEU A 44 5.71 -1.44 0.32
C LEU A 44 6.44 -2.44 -0.58
N ARG A 45 7.77 -2.45 -0.53
CA ARG A 45 8.59 -3.31 -1.38
C ARG A 45 8.32 -4.78 -1.05
N GLY A 46 7.76 -5.54 -2.02
CA GLY A 46 7.43 -6.95 -1.83
C GLY A 46 8.58 -7.87 -2.26
N SER A 47 9.13 -7.64 -3.46
CA SER A 47 10.25 -8.38 -4.04
C SER A 47 11.00 -7.51 -5.06
N THR A 48 12.05 -8.04 -5.70
CA THR A 48 12.83 -7.35 -6.75
C THR A 48 12.02 -7.00 -7.99
N THR A 49 10.89 -7.70 -8.22
CA THR A 49 9.97 -7.49 -9.34
C THR A 49 8.54 -7.23 -8.91
N GLN A 50 8.25 -7.16 -7.60
CA GLN A 50 6.91 -6.93 -7.10
C GLN A 50 6.88 -5.79 -6.07
N LEU A 51 5.99 -4.83 -6.29
CA LEU A 51 5.70 -3.75 -5.37
C LEU A 51 4.28 -3.93 -4.82
N ARG A 52 4.13 -3.92 -3.50
CA ARG A 52 2.81 -3.81 -2.86
C ARG A 52 2.49 -2.33 -2.72
N VAL A 53 1.27 -1.91 -2.97
CA VAL A 53 0.85 -0.52 -2.84
C VAL A 53 -0.39 -0.47 -1.98
N GLY A 54 -0.33 0.29 -0.89
CA GLY A 54 -1.49 0.55 -0.04
C GLY A 54 -2.29 1.72 -0.60
N VAL A 55 -3.56 1.51 -0.91
CA VAL A 55 -4.47 2.53 -1.41
C VAL A 55 -5.56 2.79 -0.38
N SER A 56 -5.63 4.03 0.11
CA SER A 56 -6.71 4.47 0.99
C SER A 56 -7.98 4.72 0.19
N GLU A 57 -9.15 4.46 0.79
CA GLU A 57 -10.48 4.74 0.21
C GLU A 57 -10.60 6.18 -0.35
N LYS A 58 -9.96 7.16 0.30
CA LYS A 58 -9.96 8.57 -0.12
C LYS A 58 -9.35 8.81 -1.50
N THR A 59 -8.41 7.97 -1.94
CA THR A 59 -7.73 8.11 -3.24
C THR A 59 -8.58 7.55 -4.38
N GLY A 60 -9.56 6.69 -4.07
CA GLY A 60 -10.34 5.96 -5.05
C GLY A 60 -9.51 4.85 -5.71
N LEU A 61 -9.87 3.60 -5.40
CA LEU A 61 -9.15 2.41 -5.89
C LEU A 61 -9.01 2.38 -7.42
N ALA A 62 -10.07 2.74 -8.14
CA ALA A 62 -10.07 2.77 -9.60
C ALA A 62 -9.07 3.80 -10.17
N SER A 63 -8.98 4.98 -9.54
CA SER A 63 -8.02 6.01 -9.95
C SER A 63 -6.59 5.54 -9.70
N ALA A 64 -6.32 4.94 -8.54
CA ALA A 64 -5.01 4.39 -8.22
C ALA A 64 -4.59 3.28 -9.21
N LEU A 65 -5.51 2.37 -9.56
CA LEU A 65 -5.25 1.31 -10.53
C LEU A 65 -4.93 1.87 -11.93
N ALA A 66 -5.69 2.86 -12.39
CA ALA A 66 -5.44 3.53 -13.66
C ALA A 66 -4.07 4.20 -13.68
N SER A 67 -3.75 5.02 -12.66
CA SER A 67 -2.46 5.72 -12.58
C SER A 67 -1.27 4.78 -12.48
N ILE A 68 -1.37 3.68 -11.73
CA ILE A 68 -0.30 2.68 -11.65
C ILE A 68 -0.13 1.96 -12.99
N GLY A 69 -1.22 1.64 -13.69
CA GLY A 69 -1.19 0.98 -15.00
C GLY A 69 -0.50 1.79 -16.10
N GLU A 70 -0.46 3.12 -15.96
CA GLU A 70 0.21 4.03 -16.91
C GLU A 70 1.73 4.12 -16.68
N ILE A 71 2.25 3.60 -15.56
CA ILE A 71 3.68 3.70 -15.22
C ILE A 71 4.52 2.82 -16.17
N PRO A 72 5.50 3.38 -16.90
CA PRO A 72 6.34 2.62 -17.82
C PRO A 72 7.18 1.54 -17.12
N GLY A 73 6.95 0.29 -17.50
CA GLY A 73 7.61 -0.88 -16.94
C GLY A 73 6.76 -1.67 -15.96
N VAL A 74 5.51 -1.26 -15.70
CA VAL A 74 4.51 -2.11 -15.07
C VAL A 74 4.04 -3.17 -16.08
N LEU A 75 4.09 -4.43 -15.68
CA LEU A 75 3.68 -5.58 -16.48
C LEU A 75 2.26 -6.02 -16.13
N SER A 76 1.91 -5.98 -14.85
CA SER A 76 0.57 -6.31 -14.38
C SER A 76 0.26 -5.60 -13.06
N VAL A 77 -1.03 -5.38 -12.83
CA VAL A 77 -1.57 -4.82 -11.60
C VAL A 77 -2.67 -5.74 -11.12
N THR A 78 -2.60 -6.20 -9.88
CA THR A 78 -3.54 -7.18 -9.32
C THR A 78 -3.95 -6.75 -7.93
N LEU A 79 -5.23 -6.84 -7.61
CA LEU A 79 -5.70 -6.61 -6.25
C LEU A 79 -5.24 -7.78 -5.38
N ALA A 80 -4.46 -7.50 -4.34
CA ALA A 80 -4.16 -8.50 -3.32
C ALA A 80 -5.44 -8.68 -2.51
N GLY A 81 -6.12 -9.81 -2.68
CA GLY A 81 -7.38 -10.09 -2.01
C GLY A 81 -7.27 -9.95 -0.48
N ALA A 82 -8.30 -9.32 0.09
CA ALA A 82 -8.55 -9.01 1.50
C ALA A 82 -7.58 -8.01 2.16
N SER A 83 -8.18 -6.90 2.61
CA SER A 83 -7.60 -5.86 3.47
C SER A 83 -6.70 -6.48 4.54
N VAL A 84 -5.43 -6.12 4.52
CA VAL A 84 -4.47 -6.56 5.52
C VAL A 84 -4.62 -5.63 6.73
N PRO A 85 -5.02 -6.11 7.92
CA PRO A 85 -4.95 -5.30 9.12
C PRO A 85 -3.48 -5.00 9.40
N GLU A 86 -3.13 -3.72 9.59
CA GLU A 86 -1.81 -3.32 10.03
C GLU A 86 -1.51 -4.00 11.37
N VAL A 87 -0.47 -4.84 11.40
CA VAL A 87 0.04 -5.40 12.66
C VAL A 87 1.11 -4.42 13.16
N ASP A 88 0.70 -3.50 14.03
CA ASP A 88 1.60 -2.59 14.73
C ASP A 88 2.66 -3.44 15.48
N SER A 89 3.95 -3.27 15.13
CA SER A 89 5.10 -3.82 15.88
C SER A 89 5.78 -2.71 16.68
#